data_AF-A0A2G1WBC1-F1
#
_entry.id   AF-A0A2G1WBC1-F1
#
_cell.length_a   1.000
_cell.length_b   1.000
_cell.length_c   1.000
_cell.angle_alpha   90.00
_cell.angle_beta   90.00
_cell.angle_gamma   90.00
#
_symmetry.space_group_name_H-M   'P 1'
#
loop_
_entity.id
_entity.type
_entity.pdbx_description
1 polymer ?
#
loop_
_entity_poly.entity_id
_entity_poly.type
_entity_poly.pdbx_seq_one_letter_code
_entity_poly.pdbx_strand_id
1 'polypeptide(L)'
;MPELHCRRTPALSGQRSALSPLLSLLLLFPLVHAGTANSAEEEAAEANVIRMPVDDEGLVVDFERDIAPIFRQHCLECHGAEEAKADFRVDDRDTVFGYVYGEDLESSSMYIDYLISEDDDMMMPPRSHGGPLAPAELALIRIWIEEGANWPDEANVVQPDLDGSGQPIELADGIRKGVDPTNAGLLARVWSFQGFLHPATVHFPIALFLMGGMFVVLGWKWPTLGTQIPLACLLLGAATAIVATMMGWSFSVEKGYGSWTKVNFDSELFWHRWSAIIVTVLSSIFAILALMSLRSDDAAGRQRLTNVWKIGLLVVAGMVGAVGHQGGELTYGKDFYPKAISILLGQPWPPESAPETAQESVSEEVDASEITGDAAATDSTAQTNTSVSHVAIHFLSISSRA
;
A
#
# COMPACT_ATOMS: atom_id res chain seq x y z
N MET A 1 -34.52 -87.36 34.99
CA MET A 1 -34.14 -85.93 34.92
C MET A 1 -32.65 -85.87 34.60
N PRO A 2 -32.21 -85.08 33.60
CA PRO A 2 -31.14 -85.53 32.71
C PRO A 2 -29.75 -84.94 32.97
N GLU A 3 -28.77 -85.78 32.65
CA GLU A 3 -27.39 -85.55 32.22
C GLU A 3 -27.09 -84.20 31.54
N LEU A 4 -25.99 -83.55 31.92
CA LEU A 4 -25.38 -82.47 31.13
C LEU A 4 -23.90 -82.74 30.87
N HIS A 5 -23.64 -83.00 29.59
CA HIS A 5 -22.39 -83.41 28.96
C HIS A 5 -21.32 -82.31 28.89
N CYS A 6 -20.07 -82.79 28.96
CA CYS A 6 -18.85 -82.14 28.51
C CYS A 6 -18.90 -81.78 27.01
N ARG A 7 -18.51 -80.56 26.62
CA ARG A 7 -18.02 -80.26 25.26
C ARG A 7 -16.97 -79.15 25.25
N ARG A 8 -15.93 -79.40 24.45
CA ARG A 8 -14.70 -78.62 24.21
C ARG A 8 -14.97 -77.26 23.55
N THR A 9 -14.05 -76.33 23.83
CA THR A 9 -13.81 -75.06 23.11
C THR A 9 -13.58 -75.25 21.61
N PRO A 10 -13.85 -74.19 20.81
CA PRO A 10 -12.76 -73.63 20.01
C PRO A 10 -12.68 -72.10 20.04
N ALA A 11 -11.47 -71.60 19.83
CA ALA A 11 -11.11 -70.20 19.63
C ALA A 11 -11.58 -69.69 18.26
N LEU A 12 -12.04 -68.43 18.20
CA LEU A 12 -12.28 -67.64 16.99
C LEU A 12 -11.74 -66.23 17.29
N SER A 13 -10.53 -65.89 16.85
CA SER A 13 -10.16 -65.39 15.50
C SER A 13 -10.75 -64.01 15.21
N GLY A 14 -9.85 -63.04 15.07
CA GLY A 14 -10.15 -61.62 14.99
C GLY A 14 -10.98 -61.18 13.79
N GLN A 15 -11.81 -60.19 14.03
CA GLN A 15 -12.56 -59.45 13.03
C GLN A 15 -11.93 -58.05 12.93
N ARG A 16 -10.99 -57.89 11.99
CA ARG A 16 -10.49 -56.58 11.58
C ARG A 16 -11.57 -55.92 10.73
N SER A 17 -12.02 -54.74 11.16
CA SER A 17 -12.92 -53.88 10.42
C SER A 17 -12.26 -53.40 9.14
N ALA A 18 -12.92 -53.68 8.02
CA ALA A 18 -12.67 -53.04 6.74
C ALA A 18 -13.11 -51.57 6.80
N LEU A 19 -12.27 -50.65 6.30
CA LEU A 19 -12.66 -49.34 5.76
C LEU A 19 -11.47 -48.76 4.96
N SER A 20 -11.59 -48.88 3.64
CA SER A 20 -10.99 -48.22 2.47
C SER A 20 -9.53 -47.70 2.42
N PRO A 21 -8.80 -48.04 1.33
CA PRO A 21 -7.55 -47.40 0.93
C PRO A 21 -7.85 -46.20 0.00
N LEU A 22 -7.56 -44.98 0.46
CA LEU A 22 -7.55 -43.77 -0.37
C LEU A 22 -6.27 -42.94 -0.18
N LEU A 23 -5.17 -43.63 0.17
CA LEU A 23 -3.88 -43.03 0.48
C LEU A 23 -2.72 -43.75 -0.23
N SER A 24 -2.83 -43.95 -1.54
CA SER A 24 -1.77 -44.54 -2.38
C SER A 24 -1.71 -43.96 -3.78
N LEU A 25 -1.83 -42.63 -3.90
CA LEU A 25 -1.54 -41.93 -5.14
C LEU A 25 -0.73 -40.65 -4.85
N LEU A 26 0.49 -40.81 -4.34
CA LEU A 26 1.45 -39.71 -4.20
C LEU A 26 2.92 -40.16 -4.20
N LEU A 27 3.24 -41.27 -4.90
CA LEU A 27 4.63 -41.73 -5.11
C LEU A 27 4.80 -42.43 -6.46
N LEU A 28 4.69 -41.69 -7.56
CA LEU A 28 5.24 -42.08 -8.87
C LEU A 28 5.79 -40.85 -9.59
N PHE A 29 6.99 -40.45 -9.20
CA PHE A 29 7.88 -39.61 -10.01
C PHE A 29 8.60 -40.55 -11.01
N PRO A 30 8.49 -40.37 -12.34
CA PRO A 30 9.43 -40.97 -13.25
C PRO A 30 10.63 -40.04 -13.44
N LEU A 31 11.78 -40.56 -13.06
CA LEU A 31 13.12 -40.08 -13.38
C LEU A 31 13.40 -40.41 -14.85
N VAL A 32 13.38 -39.42 -15.76
CA VAL A 32 13.63 -39.63 -17.19
C VAL A 32 14.34 -38.40 -17.80
N HIS A 33 15.60 -38.63 -18.17
CA HIS A 33 16.45 -37.97 -19.17
C HIS A 33 17.14 -36.62 -18.85
N ALA A 34 18.39 -36.75 -18.39
CA ALA A 34 19.48 -35.84 -18.72
C ALA A 34 19.90 -36.06 -20.18
N GLY A 35 19.87 -35.02 -21.01
CA GLY A 35 20.32 -35.08 -22.40
C GLY A 35 20.07 -33.78 -23.16
N THR A 36 21.14 -33.00 -23.31
CA THR A 36 21.35 -31.92 -24.28
C THR A 36 20.41 -30.70 -24.23
N ALA A 37 20.70 -29.77 -23.34
CA ALA A 37 20.40 -28.35 -23.52
C ALA A 37 21.65 -27.58 -23.06
N ASN A 38 22.54 -27.22 -23.98
CA ASN A 38 23.79 -26.52 -23.64
C ASN A 38 24.11 -25.40 -24.64
N SER A 39 23.10 -24.89 -25.34
CA SER A 39 23.28 -23.80 -26.32
C SER A 39 22.07 -22.89 -26.49
N ALA A 40 21.00 -23.10 -25.70
CA ALA A 40 19.83 -22.20 -25.64
C ALA A 40 19.71 -21.46 -24.30
N GLU A 41 20.43 -21.89 -23.25
CA GLU A 41 20.45 -21.24 -21.94
C GLU A 41 21.48 -20.10 -21.85
N GLU A 42 22.45 -20.05 -22.76
CA GLU A 42 23.50 -19.01 -22.76
C GLU A 42 23.01 -17.70 -23.39
N GLU A 43 22.04 -17.75 -24.32
CA GLU A 43 21.46 -16.56 -24.98
C GLU A 43 20.30 -15.93 -24.17
N ALA A 44 19.70 -16.67 -23.22
CA ALA A 44 18.66 -16.17 -22.32
C ALA A 44 19.22 -15.54 -21.03
N ALA A 45 20.53 -15.65 -20.79
CA ALA A 45 21.20 -15.17 -19.59
C ALA A 45 21.55 -13.67 -19.63
N GLU A 46 21.56 -13.02 -20.80
CA GLU A 46 21.77 -11.55 -20.90
C GLU A 46 20.49 -10.72 -20.68
N ALA A 47 19.30 -11.33 -20.64
CA ALA A 47 18.04 -10.58 -20.56
C ALA A 47 17.48 -10.38 -19.14
N ASN A 48 18.18 -10.82 -18.09
CA ASN A 48 17.74 -10.66 -16.70
C ASN A 48 18.79 -9.92 -15.86
N VAL A 49 19.16 -8.73 -16.30
CA VAL A 49 19.71 -7.73 -15.38
C VAL A 49 18.54 -7.27 -14.51
N ILE A 50 18.45 -7.82 -13.30
CA ILE A 50 17.65 -7.22 -12.23
C ILE A 50 18.24 -5.84 -11.98
N ARG A 51 17.70 -4.82 -12.65
CA ARG A 51 18.09 -3.42 -12.41
C ARG A 51 17.67 -3.06 -10.99
N MET A 52 18.64 -2.55 -10.23
CA MET A 52 18.44 -1.98 -8.90
C MET A 52 17.32 -0.91 -8.94
N PRO A 53 16.62 -0.67 -7.81
CA PRO A 53 15.66 0.43 -7.70
C PRO A 53 16.32 1.82 -7.69
N VAL A 54 17.63 1.84 -7.93
CA VAL A 54 18.49 3.00 -8.03
C VAL A 54 19.34 2.75 -9.27
N ASP A 55 19.41 3.71 -10.19
CA ASP A 55 20.22 3.57 -11.40
C ASP A 55 21.73 3.59 -11.07
N ASP A 56 22.57 3.44 -12.09
CA ASP A 56 24.03 3.43 -11.94
C ASP A 56 24.57 4.78 -11.42
N GLU A 57 23.74 5.84 -11.41
CA GLU A 57 24.06 7.19 -10.96
C GLU A 57 23.56 7.48 -9.53
N GLY A 58 22.80 6.56 -8.92
CA GLY A 58 22.30 6.74 -7.56
C GLY A 58 20.88 7.34 -7.48
N LEU A 59 20.16 7.46 -8.60
CA LEU A 59 18.83 8.07 -8.68
C LEU A 59 17.72 7.04 -8.50
N VAL A 60 16.73 7.37 -7.68
CA VAL A 60 15.58 6.50 -7.39
C VAL A 60 14.53 6.60 -8.48
N VAL A 61 14.36 7.79 -9.07
CA VAL A 61 13.32 8.06 -10.06
C VAL A 61 13.90 8.07 -11.47
N ASP A 62 13.36 7.22 -12.33
CA ASP A 62 13.71 7.17 -13.74
C ASP A 62 12.65 7.94 -14.55
N PHE A 63 13.09 8.91 -15.35
CA PHE A 63 12.16 9.80 -16.06
C PHE A 63 11.21 9.03 -17.00
N GLU A 64 11.71 8.14 -17.84
CA GLU A 64 10.88 7.43 -18.82
C GLU A 64 9.90 6.44 -18.16
N ARG A 65 10.36 5.77 -17.11
CA ARG A 65 9.61 4.76 -16.35
C ARG A 65 8.57 5.40 -15.45
N ASP A 66 8.93 6.47 -14.75
CA ASP A 66 8.19 7.01 -13.62
C ASP A 66 7.45 8.30 -13.94
N ILE A 67 8.13 9.29 -14.54
CA ILE A 67 7.63 10.66 -14.76
C ILE A 67 6.89 10.81 -16.08
N ALA A 68 7.49 10.39 -17.18
CA ALA A 68 6.93 10.53 -18.52
C ALA A 68 5.49 10.01 -18.60
N PRO A 69 5.11 8.85 -18.03
CA PRO A 69 3.73 8.40 -18.17
C PRO A 69 2.75 9.18 -17.26
N ILE A 70 3.21 9.88 -16.22
CA ILE A 70 2.37 10.83 -15.46
C ILE A 70 2.06 12.04 -16.36
N PHE A 71 3.07 12.61 -17.03
CA PHE A 71 2.88 13.71 -17.98
C PHE A 71 1.98 13.30 -19.15
N ARG A 72 2.16 12.07 -19.68
CA ARG A 72 1.30 11.57 -20.77
C ARG A 72 -0.16 11.44 -20.35
N GLN A 73 -0.41 10.98 -19.13
CA GLN A 73 -1.76 10.69 -18.66
C GLN A 73 -2.52 11.96 -18.25
N HIS A 74 -1.84 12.90 -17.59
CA HIS A 74 -2.50 13.99 -16.88
C HIS A 74 -2.24 15.38 -17.48
N CYS A 75 -1.20 15.55 -18.31
CA CYS A 75 -0.74 16.86 -18.76
C CYS A 75 -0.90 17.06 -20.28
N LEU A 76 -0.60 16.04 -21.09
CA LEU A 76 -0.55 16.15 -22.56
C LEU A 76 -1.86 16.58 -23.23
N GLU A 77 -3.02 16.25 -22.66
CA GLU A 77 -4.30 16.59 -23.28
C GLU A 77 -4.46 18.12 -23.44
N CYS A 78 -3.91 18.89 -22.50
CA CYS A 78 -4.00 20.36 -22.49
C CYS A 78 -2.67 21.07 -22.78
N HIS A 79 -1.54 20.35 -22.66
CA HIS A 79 -0.17 20.87 -22.77
C HIS A 79 0.68 20.03 -23.73
N GLY A 80 0.10 19.49 -24.80
CA GLY A 80 0.79 18.72 -25.83
C GLY A 80 1.07 19.54 -27.10
N ALA A 81 1.59 18.89 -28.14
CA ALA A 81 1.88 19.53 -29.43
C ALA A 81 0.65 20.15 -30.13
N GLU A 82 -0.52 19.53 -29.99
CA GLU A 82 -1.76 19.99 -30.64
C GLU A 82 -2.51 21.06 -29.84
N GLU A 83 -2.31 21.07 -28.52
CA GLU A 83 -2.97 21.98 -27.57
C GLU A 83 -1.94 22.42 -26.53
N ALA A 84 -1.51 23.69 -26.58
CA ALA A 84 -0.52 24.27 -25.69
C ALA A 84 -1.16 25.39 -24.84
N LYS A 85 -2.03 25.00 -23.89
CA LYS A 85 -2.67 25.98 -23.00
C LYS A 85 -1.61 26.78 -22.24
N ALA A 86 -1.85 28.09 -22.16
CA ALA A 86 -0.93 29.06 -21.58
C ALA A 86 0.48 29.07 -22.21
N ASP A 87 0.60 28.62 -23.46
CA ASP A 87 1.90 28.50 -24.17
C ASP A 87 2.87 27.54 -23.47
N PHE A 88 2.35 26.62 -22.66
CA PHE A 88 3.12 25.60 -21.96
C PHE A 88 2.92 24.24 -22.62
N ARG A 89 4.04 23.61 -22.98
CA ARG A 89 4.12 22.27 -23.56
C ARG A 89 4.92 21.37 -22.65
N VAL A 90 4.29 20.32 -22.15
CA VAL A 90 4.91 19.32 -21.27
C VAL A 90 5.76 18.31 -22.04
N ASP A 91 5.57 18.22 -23.36
CA ASP A 91 6.37 17.36 -24.25
C ASP A 91 7.61 18.05 -24.80
N ASP A 92 7.80 19.34 -24.50
CA ASP A 92 8.99 20.09 -24.82
C ASP A 92 9.84 20.31 -23.57
N ARG A 93 11.06 19.74 -23.60
CA ARG A 93 11.98 19.74 -22.47
C ARG A 93 12.32 21.16 -22.01
N ASP A 94 12.64 22.03 -22.96
CA ASP A 94 13.05 23.41 -22.67
C ASP A 94 11.91 24.20 -22.00
N THR A 95 10.67 23.98 -22.44
CA THR A 95 9.49 24.57 -21.82
C THR A 95 9.29 24.08 -20.39
N VAL A 96 9.44 22.78 -20.11
CA VAL A 96 9.32 22.25 -18.74
C VAL A 96 10.40 22.82 -17.82
N PHE A 97 11.66 22.90 -18.27
CA PHE A 97 12.75 23.48 -17.47
C PHE A 97 12.66 25.00 -17.28
N GLY A 98 11.74 25.68 -17.97
CA GLY A 98 11.36 27.05 -17.61
C GLY A 98 10.61 27.14 -16.28
N TYR A 99 9.98 26.04 -15.84
CA TYR A 99 9.12 25.96 -14.65
C TYR A 99 9.61 24.94 -13.61
N VAL A 100 10.59 24.11 -13.97
CA VAL A 100 11.23 23.10 -13.13
C VAL A 100 12.72 23.39 -13.01
N TYR A 101 13.20 23.49 -11.77
CA TYR A 101 14.60 23.69 -11.45
C TYR A 101 15.09 22.46 -10.68
N GLY A 102 15.96 21.67 -11.31
CA GLY A 102 16.55 20.50 -10.68
C GLY A 102 17.30 20.88 -9.39
N GLU A 103 17.20 20.02 -8.38
CA GLU A 103 17.73 20.21 -7.01
C GLU A 103 17.10 21.38 -6.23
N ASP A 104 16.14 22.11 -6.84
CA ASP A 104 15.47 23.25 -6.24
C ASP A 104 13.94 23.15 -6.42
N LEU A 105 13.33 22.42 -5.49
CA LEU A 105 11.87 22.24 -5.47
C LEU A 105 11.13 23.56 -5.19
N GLU A 106 11.71 24.47 -4.39
CA GLU A 106 11.05 25.72 -4.00
C GLU A 106 10.96 26.71 -5.17
N SER A 107 11.99 26.75 -6.02
CA SER A 107 11.98 27.54 -7.25
C SER A 107 11.18 26.89 -8.38
N SER A 108 10.83 25.60 -8.24
CA SER A 108 10.06 24.84 -9.24
C SER A 108 8.58 25.18 -9.19
N SER A 109 8.22 26.31 -9.82
CA SER A 109 6.83 26.78 -9.95
C SER A 109 5.85 25.72 -10.47
N MET A 110 6.27 24.82 -11.37
CA MET A 110 5.41 23.70 -11.80
C MET A 110 4.88 22.91 -10.61
N TYR A 111 5.75 22.60 -9.64
CA TYR A 111 5.37 21.85 -8.46
C TYR A 111 4.62 22.73 -7.45
N ILE A 112 5.20 23.88 -7.08
CA ILE A 112 4.72 24.72 -5.97
C ILE A 112 3.45 25.49 -6.32
N ASP A 113 3.39 26.13 -7.48
CA ASP A 113 2.32 27.04 -7.85
C ASP A 113 1.13 26.34 -8.51
N TYR A 114 1.35 25.15 -9.10
CA TYR A 114 0.35 24.42 -9.89
C TYR A 114 -0.01 23.03 -9.32
N LEU A 115 0.96 22.12 -9.12
CA LEU A 115 0.64 20.74 -8.74
C LEU A 115 0.12 20.59 -7.30
N ILE A 116 0.60 21.40 -6.37
CA ILE A 116 0.16 21.41 -4.97
C ILE A 116 -0.66 22.66 -4.59
N SER A 117 -1.05 23.46 -5.58
CA SER A 117 -1.81 24.69 -5.37
C SER A 117 -3.13 24.44 -4.64
N GLU A 118 -3.52 25.32 -3.74
CA GLU A 118 -4.86 25.27 -3.11
C GLU A 118 -5.91 26.08 -3.89
N ASP A 119 -5.47 26.90 -4.85
CA ASP A 119 -6.35 27.69 -5.71
C ASP A 119 -6.86 26.82 -6.87
N ASP A 120 -8.17 26.61 -6.94
CA ASP A 120 -8.81 25.76 -7.95
C ASP A 120 -8.59 26.28 -9.39
N ASP A 121 -8.33 27.59 -9.59
CA ASP A 121 -8.05 28.18 -10.91
C ASP A 121 -6.58 27.99 -11.35
N MET A 122 -5.68 27.78 -10.38
CA MET A 122 -4.25 27.57 -10.62
C MET A 122 -3.85 26.08 -10.54
N MET A 123 -4.64 25.25 -9.86
CA MET A 123 -4.36 23.83 -9.72
C MET A 123 -4.34 23.11 -11.07
N MET A 124 -3.23 22.44 -11.36
CA MET A 124 -3.08 21.57 -12.53
C MET A 124 -2.75 20.14 -12.10
N PRO A 125 -3.38 19.10 -12.68
CA PRO A 125 -4.54 19.19 -13.57
C PRO A 125 -5.77 19.78 -12.85
N PRO A 126 -6.70 20.42 -13.56
CA PRO A 126 -7.90 20.95 -12.93
C PRO A 126 -8.79 19.79 -12.45
N ARG A 127 -9.59 20.01 -11.40
CA ARG A 127 -10.51 18.98 -10.86
C ARG A 127 -11.48 18.41 -11.90
N SER A 128 -11.85 19.23 -12.88
CA SER A 128 -12.72 18.83 -13.99
C SER A 128 -12.07 17.83 -14.96
N HIS A 129 -10.74 17.71 -14.96
CA HIS A 129 -9.96 16.84 -15.83
C HIS A 129 -9.02 15.94 -15.02
N GLY A 130 -9.49 15.44 -13.86
CA GLY A 130 -8.83 14.36 -13.14
C GLY A 130 -7.80 14.76 -12.09
N GLY A 131 -7.62 16.05 -11.80
CA GLY A 131 -6.80 16.51 -10.67
C GLY A 131 -7.53 16.56 -9.32
N PRO A 132 -6.80 16.75 -8.20
CA PRO A 132 -5.33 16.77 -8.10
C PRO A 132 -4.72 15.38 -8.36
N LEU A 133 -3.41 15.35 -8.65
CA LEU A 133 -2.67 14.10 -8.81
C LEU A 133 -2.72 13.25 -7.54
N ALA A 134 -2.54 11.93 -7.70
CA ALA A 134 -2.44 11.05 -6.53
C ALA A 134 -1.19 11.39 -5.71
N PRO A 135 -1.21 11.24 -4.36
CA PRO A 135 -0.05 11.57 -3.52
C PRO A 135 1.24 10.85 -3.94
N ALA A 136 1.14 9.63 -4.48
CA ALA A 136 2.28 8.88 -4.98
C ALA A 136 2.87 9.48 -6.27
N GLU A 137 2.03 10.03 -7.17
CA GLU A 137 2.48 10.69 -8.40
C GLU A 137 3.14 12.03 -8.07
N LEU A 138 2.57 12.80 -7.14
CA LEU A 138 3.20 14.02 -6.61
C LEU A 138 4.56 13.72 -5.98
N ALA A 139 4.66 12.67 -5.17
CA ALA A 139 5.91 12.26 -4.56
C ALA A 139 6.97 11.87 -5.60
N LEU A 140 6.60 11.19 -6.69
CA LEU A 140 7.53 10.86 -7.77
C LEU A 140 8.06 12.11 -8.47
N ILE A 141 7.18 13.06 -8.82
CA ILE A 141 7.59 14.34 -9.43
C ILE A 141 8.48 15.12 -8.47
N ARG A 142 8.15 15.18 -7.19
CA ARG A 142 8.96 15.83 -6.16
C ARG A 142 10.38 15.25 -6.11
N ILE A 143 10.48 13.93 -5.95
CA ILE A 143 11.77 13.24 -5.82
C ILE A 143 12.58 13.43 -7.11
N TRP A 144 11.96 13.32 -8.28
CA TRP A 144 12.63 13.60 -9.55
C TRP A 144 13.22 15.02 -9.60
N ILE A 145 12.48 16.03 -9.17
CA ILE A 145 12.99 17.41 -9.10
C ILE A 145 14.15 17.52 -8.11
N GLU A 146 14.00 16.98 -6.90
CA GLU A 146 15.04 16.96 -5.87
C GLU A 146 16.31 16.20 -6.33
N GLU A 147 16.15 15.20 -7.20
CA GLU A 147 17.22 14.42 -7.84
C GLU A 147 17.86 15.13 -9.06
N GLY A 148 17.55 16.40 -9.28
CA GLY A 148 18.13 17.20 -10.37
C GLY A 148 17.28 17.23 -11.63
N ALA A 149 16.04 16.75 -11.56
CA ALA A 149 15.09 16.69 -12.68
C ALA A 149 15.70 16.03 -13.92
N ASN A 150 16.43 14.93 -13.73
CA ASN A 150 17.14 14.26 -14.84
C ASN A 150 16.17 13.87 -15.96
N TRP A 151 16.41 14.39 -17.17
CA TRP A 151 15.60 14.12 -18.37
C TRP A 151 16.55 13.73 -19.50
N PRO A 152 16.60 12.44 -19.91
CA PRO A 152 17.48 11.98 -20.98
C PRO A 152 17.15 12.61 -22.34
N ASP A 153 18.15 12.94 -23.15
CA ASP A 153 17.95 13.58 -24.46
C ASP A 153 17.05 12.76 -25.41
N GLU A 154 17.02 11.45 -25.25
CA GLU A 154 16.22 10.52 -26.06
C GLU A 154 14.78 10.33 -25.54
N ALA A 155 14.48 10.80 -24.32
CA ALA A 155 13.21 10.53 -23.64
C ALA A 155 12.06 11.32 -24.26
N ASN A 156 11.01 10.60 -24.67
CA ASN A 156 9.83 11.18 -25.33
C ASN A 156 8.57 11.13 -24.46
N VAL A 157 7.90 12.28 -24.37
CA VAL A 157 6.61 12.46 -23.71
C VAL A 157 5.47 12.54 -24.73
N VAL A 158 5.70 12.24 -26.01
CA VAL A 158 4.63 12.24 -27.03
C VAL A 158 3.57 11.17 -26.72
N GLN A 159 2.29 11.44 -27.05
CA GLN A 159 1.29 10.37 -27.15
C GLN A 159 1.76 9.37 -28.23
N PRO A 160 1.44 8.07 -28.14
CA PRO A 160 1.66 7.18 -29.29
C PRO A 160 0.93 7.79 -30.48
N ASP A 161 1.67 8.20 -31.51
CA ASP A 161 1.07 8.66 -32.75
C ASP A 161 0.06 7.60 -33.23
N LEU A 162 -1.09 8.07 -33.73
CA LEU A 162 -1.85 7.25 -34.66
C LEU A 162 -0.91 6.99 -35.85
N ASP A 163 -0.82 5.75 -36.33
CA ASP A 163 -0.05 5.47 -37.53
C ASP A 163 -0.60 6.31 -38.70
N GLY A 164 0.13 6.42 -39.80
CA GLY A 164 -0.30 7.19 -40.98
C GLY A 164 -1.63 6.73 -41.62
N SER A 165 -2.39 5.83 -40.98
CA SER A 165 -3.76 5.42 -41.31
C SER A 165 -4.82 5.89 -40.30
N GLY A 166 -4.43 6.62 -39.24
CA GLY A 166 -5.33 7.11 -38.19
C GLY A 166 -5.71 6.06 -37.14
N GLN A 167 -4.92 4.98 -37.00
CA GLN A 167 -5.09 3.95 -35.96
C GLN A 167 -4.02 4.11 -34.88
N PRO A 168 -4.33 4.00 -33.57
CA PRO A 168 -3.30 4.09 -32.53
C PRO A 168 -2.19 3.08 -32.75
N ILE A 169 -0.93 3.54 -32.83
CA ILE A 169 0.23 2.66 -32.80
C ILE A 169 0.21 1.97 -31.43
N GLU A 170 0.18 0.64 -31.40
CA GLU A 170 0.43 -0.17 -30.19
C GLU A 170 1.88 0.04 -29.72
N LEU A 171 2.14 1.20 -29.13
CA LEU A 171 3.40 1.54 -28.50
C LEU A 171 3.42 0.84 -27.13
N ALA A 172 4.00 -0.36 -27.10
CA ALA A 172 4.40 -1.10 -25.91
C ALA A 172 3.48 -0.87 -24.69
N ASP A 173 2.24 -1.34 -24.81
CA ASP A 173 1.20 -1.38 -23.77
C ASP A 173 1.54 -2.40 -22.66
N GLY A 174 2.83 -2.51 -22.30
CA GLY A 174 3.40 -3.56 -21.45
C GLY A 174 3.87 -3.11 -20.07
N ILE A 175 3.80 -1.81 -19.73
CA ILE A 175 4.33 -1.32 -18.44
C ILE A 175 3.29 -0.64 -17.54
N ARG A 176 2.13 -0.17 -18.03
CA ARG A 176 1.13 0.50 -17.15
C ARG A 176 -0.35 0.18 -17.36
N LYS A 177 -0.74 -0.55 -18.41
CA LYS A 177 -1.96 -1.36 -18.33
C LYS A 177 -1.51 -2.75 -17.94
N GLY A 178 -2.00 -3.28 -16.82
CA GLY A 178 -1.97 -4.71 -16.61
C GLY A 178 -2.46 -5.35 -17.90
N VAL A 179 -1.66 -6.30 -18.44
CA VAL A 179 -1.97 -7.10 -19.64
C VAL A 179 -3.46 -7.09 -19.84
N ASP A 180 -3.97 -6.51 -20.95
CA ASP A 180 -5.42 -6.44 -21.21
C ASP A 180 -6.01 -7.76 -20.72
N PRO A 181 -6.79 -7.76 -19.62
CA PRO A 181 -7.12 -8.99 -18.94
C PRO A 181 -7.96 -9.88 -19.87
N THR A 182 -8.48 -9.35 -20.99
CA THR A 182 -9.13 -10.17 -22.01
C THR A 182 -8.17 -10.99 -22.86
N ASN A 183 -6.91 -10.55 -23.01
CA ASN A 183 -5.82 -11.23 -23.73
C ASN A 183 -5.01 -12.17 -22.82
N ALA A 184 -5.10 -12.01 -21.51
CA ALA A 184 -4.52 -12.95 -20.55
C ALA A 184 -5.27 -14.30 -20.57
N GLY A 185 -4.52 -15.41 -20.42
CA GLY A 185 -5.13 -16.73 -20.32
C GLY A 185 -6.14 -16.81 -19.16
N LEU A 186 -7.17 -17.66 -19.29
CA LEU A 186 -8.25 -17.80 -18.30
C LEU A 186 -7.72 -17.94 -16.85
N LEU A 187 -6.62 -18.67 -16.65
CA LEU A 187 -6.00 -18.86 -15.34
C LEU A 187 -5.42 -17.56 -14.76
N ALA A 188 -4.78 -16.73 -15.57
CA ALA A 188 -4.25 -15.43 -15.15
C ALA A 188 -5.39 -14.47 -14.77
N ARG A 189 -6.47 -14.47 -15.55
CA ARG A 189 -7.67 -13.68 -15.24
C ARG A 189 -8.33 -14.08 -13.92
N VAL A 190 -8.47 -15.39 -13.70
CA VAL A 190 -9.03 -15.93 -12.44
C VAL A 190 -8.10 -15.61 -11.27
N TRP A 191 -6.79 -15.72 -11.47
CA TRP A 191 -5.79 -15.33 -10.48
C TRP A 191 -5.93 -13.85 -10.11
N SER A 192 -5.86 -12.92 -11.07
CA SER A 192 -6.07 -11.49 -10.84
C SER A 192 -7.41 -11.19 -10.16
N PHE A 193 -8.50 -11.78 -10.66
CA PHE A 193 -9.86 -11.54 -10.15
C PHE A 193 -10.01 -11.93 -8.68
N GLN A 194 -9.46 -13.07 -8.24
CA GLN A 194 -9.60 -13.48 -6.84
C GLN A 194 -8.91 -12.51 -5.86
N GLY A 195 -7.92 -11.72 -6.32
CA GLY A 195 -7.23 -10.74 -5.47
C GLY A 195 -8.18 -9.69 -4.91
N PHE A 196 -9.20 -9.29 -5.69
CA PHE A 196 -10.23 -8.35 -5.24
C PHE A 196 -11.08 -8.87 -4.06
N LEU A 197 -11.07 -10.18 -3.83
CA LEU A 197 -11.75 -10.79 -2.68
C LEU A 197 -10.89 -10.80 -1.42
N HIS A 198 -9.64 -10.29 -1.45
CA HIS A 198 -8.79 -10.23 -0.28
C HIS A 198 -9.45 -9.51 0.92
N PRO A 199 -10.00 -8.28 0.78
CA PRO A 199 -10.66 -7.60 1.90
C PRO A 199 -11.86 -8.38 2.45
N ALA A 200 -12.60 -9.09 1.60
CA ALA A 200 -13.72 -9.92 2.06
C ALA A 200 -13.22 -11.17 2.83
N THR A 201 -12.18 -11.82 2.33
CA THR A 201 -11.68 -13.07 2.89
C THR A 201 -10.89 -12.91 4.18
N VAL A 202 -10.25 -11.77 4.44
CA VAL A 202 -9.52 -11.52 5.70
C VAL A 202 -10.43 -11.55 6.94
N HIS A 203 -11.72 -11.26 6.81
CA HIS A 203 -12.66 -11.25 7.93
C HIS A 203 -12.84 -12.64 8.56
N PHE A 204 -12.71 -13.72 7.77
CA PHE A 204 -12.87 -15.08 8.26
C PHE A 204 -11.78 -15.51 9.26
N PRO A 205 -10.48 -15.49 8.92
CA PRO A 205 -9.43 -15.86 9.86
C PRO A 205 -9.41 -14.93 11.07
N ILE A 206 -9.65 -13.62 10.89
CA ILE A 206 -9.74 -12.66 12.01
C ILE A 206 -10.82 -13.11 13.00
N ALA A 207 -12.06 -13.31 12.53
CA ALA A 207 -13.17 -13.70 13.40
C ALA A 207 -12.92 -15.07 14.05
N LEU A 208 -12.40 -16.04 13.30
CA LEU A 208 -12.16 -17.40 13.80
C LEU A 208 -11.06 -17.44 14.86
N PHE A 209 -9.93 -16.74 14.67
CA PHE A 209 -8.86 -16.74 15.67
C PHE A 209 -9.28 -15.98 16.93
N LEU A 210 -9.94 -14.84 16.81
CA LEU A 210 -10.45 -14.09 17.97
C LEU A 210 -11.50 -14.90 18.74
N MET A 211 -12.43 -15.53 18.04
CA MET A 211 -13.44 -16.41 18.64
C MET A 211 -12.78 -17.62 19.31
N GLY A 212 -11.84 -18.28 18.63
CA GLY A 212 -11.10 -19.41 19.16
C GLY A 212 -10.33 -19.06 20.43
N GLY A 213 -9.61 -17.93 20.42
CA GLY A 213 -8.91 -17.41 21.59
C GLY A 213 -9.85 -17.08 22.75
N MET A 214 -10.99 -16.44 22.47
CA MET A 214 -12.04 -16.21 23.47
C MET A 214 -12.51 -17.52 24.12
N PHE A 215 -12.76 -18.57 23.35
CA PHE A 215 -13.18 -19.86 23.89
C PHE A 215 -12.06 -20.62 24.63
N VAL A 216 -10.78 -20.35 24.35
CA VAL A 216 -9.67 -20.84 25.20
C VAL A 216 -9.73 -20.21 26.58
N VAL A 217 -9.94 -18.88 26.66
CA VAL A 217 -10.05 -18.15 27.94
C VAL A 217 -11.30 -18.58 28.70
N LEU A 218 -12.45 -18.67 28.03
CA LEU A 218 -13.70 -19.17 28.65
C LEU A 218 -13.55 -20.61 29.12
N GLY A 219 -12.72 -21.40 28.44
CA GLY A 219 -12.36 -22.77 28.81
C GLY A 219 -11.73 -22.91 30.20
N TRP A 220 -11.12 -21.85 30.74
CA TRP A 220 -10.56 -21.85 32.09
C TRP A 220 -11.64 -21.94 33.17
N LYS A 221 -12.80 -21.32 32.92
CA LYS A 221 -13.97 -21.38 33.81
C LYS A 221 -14.93 -22.52 33.44
N TRP A 222 -15.03 -22.83 32.15
CA TRP A 222 -15.93 -23.85 31.61
C TRP A 222 -15.17 -24.85 30.73
N PRO A 223 -14.58 -25.91 31.32
CA PRO A 223 -13.71 -26.85 30.60
C PRO A 223 -14.35 -27.54 29.40
N THR A 224 -15.68 -27.69 29.41
CA THR A 224 -16.46 -28.28 28.32
C THR A 224 -16.35 -27.49 27.02
N LEU A 225 -16.19 -26.17 27.09
CA LEU A 225 -16.10 -25.29 25.92
C LEU A 225 -14.67 -25.15 25.40
N GLY A 226 -13.67 -25.41 26.25
CA GLY A 226 -12.29 -25.01 26.02
C GLY A 226 -11.48 -25.85 25.04
N THR A 227 -12.05 -26.85 24.36
CA THR A 227 -11.27 -27.76 23.49
C THR A 227 -11.84 -27.91 22.09
N GLN A 228 -13.11 -28.31 21.94
CA GLN A 228 -13.68 -28.58 20.61
C GLN A 228 -13.88 -27.30 19.78
N ILE A 229 -14.39 -26.24 20.39
CA ILE A 229 -14.66 -24.97 19.71
C ILE A 229 -13.34 -24.28 19.30
N PRO A 230 -12.35 -24.08 20.20
CA PRO A 230 -11.06 -23.51 19.81
C PRO A 230 -10.33 -24.29 18.72
N LEU A 231 -10.41 -25.62 18.76
CA LEU A 231 -9.81 -26.49 17.75
C LEU A 231 -10.42 -26.22 16.37
N ALA A 232 -11.75 -26.23 16.25
CA ALA A 232 -12.43 -25.96 14.98
C ALA A 232 -12.09 -24.57 14.45
N CYS A 233 -12.11 -23.56 15.32
CA CYS A 233 -11.72 -22.19 15.00
C CYS A 233 -10.27 -22.10 14.49
N LEU A 234 -9.32 -22.77 15.14
CA LEU A 234 -7.91 -22.78 14.71
C LEU A 234 -7.73 -23.43 13.34
N LEU A 235 -8.37 -24.59 13.10
CA LEU A 235 -8.22 -25.32 11.83
C LEU A 235 -8.84 -24.55 10.66
N LEU A 236 -10.07 -24.07 10.82
CA LEU A 236 -10.75 -23.28 9.80
C LEU A 236 -10.08 -21.91 9.61
N GLY A 237 -9.61 -21.29 10.69
CA GLY A 237 -8.88 -20.04 10.67
C GLY A 237 -7.56 -20.17 9.90
N ALA A 238 -6.76 -21.21 10.16
CA ALA A 238 -5.51 -21.45 9.44
C ALA A 238 -5.75 -21.70 7.94
N ALA A 239 -6.76 -22.51 7.60
CA ALA A 239 -7.10 -22.77 6.20
C ALA A 239 -7.54 -21.48 5.47
N THR A 240 -8.38 -20.67 6.08
CA THR A 240 -8.84 -19.40 5.49
C THR A 240 -7.75 -18.32 5.47
N ALA A 241 -6.82 -18.32 6.42
CA ALA A 241 -5.65 -17.43 6.43
C ALA A 241 -4.74 -17.69 5.23
N ILE A 242 -4.48 -18.97 4.89
CA ILE A 242 -3.70 -19.32 3.68
C ILE A 242 -4.36 -18.74 2.43
N VAL A 243 -5.68 -18.91 2.29
CA VAL A 243 -6.45 -18.36 1.16
C VAL A 243 -6.36 -16.84 1.13
N ALA A 244 -6.54 -16.17 2.26
CA ALA A 244 -6.47 -14.72 2.36
C ALA A 244 -5.06 -14.18 2.00
N THR A 245 -3.99 -14.85 2.43
CA THR A 245 -2.60 -14.49 2.06
C THR A 245 -2.35 -14.68 0.56
N MET A 246 -2.84 -15.77 -0.04
CA MET A 246 -2.74 -15.99 -1.49
C MET A 246 -3.47 -14.90 -2.29
N MET A 247 -4.71 -14.56 -1.88
CA MET A 247 -5.47 -13.47 -2.49
C MET A 247 -4.78 -12.12 -2.31
N GLY A 248 -4.21 -11.85 -1.14
CA GLY A 248 -3.47 -10.61 -0.87
C GLY A 248 -2.23 -10.47 -1.75
N TRP A 249 -1.50 -11.57 -1.97
CA TRP A 249 -0.37 -11.55 -2.90
C TRP A 249 -0.81 -11.27 -4.33
N SER A 250 -1.91 -11.89 -4.77
CA SER A 250 -2.51 -11.60 -6.07
C SER A 250 -2.95 -10.14 -6.20
N PHE A 251 -3.55 -9.56 -5.16
CA PHE A 251 -3.98 -8.16 -5.14
C PHE A 251 -2.80 -7.18 -5.19
N SER A 252 -1.66 -7.56 -4.62
CA SER A 252 -0.45 -6.72 -4.64
C SER A 252 0.10 -6.49 -6.05
N VAL A 253 -0.10 -7.46 -6.96
CA VAL A 253 0.32 -7.35 -8.36
C VAL A 253 -0.52 -6.30 -9.09
N GLU A 254 -1.84 -6.32 -8.90
CA GLU A 254 -2.78 -5.35 -9.50
C GLU A 254 -2.54 -3.91 -9.03
N LYS A 255 -2.05 -3.74 -7.80
CA LYS A 255 -1.72 -2.42 -7.24
C LYS A 255 -0.29 -1.96 -7.54
N GLY A 256 0.47 -2.69 -8.37
CA GLY A 256 1.85 -2.32 -8.72
C GLY A 256 2.87 -2.49 -7.59
N TYR A 257 2.51 -3.22 -6.53
CA TYR A 257 3.37 -3.53 -5.38
C TYR A 257 4.12 -4.88 -5.54
N GLY A 258 3.92 -5.57 -6.67
CA GLY A 258 4.22 -6.98 -6.91
C GLY A 258 5.70 -7.38 -7.12
N SER A 259 6.67 -6.71 -6.51
CA SER A 259 8.06 -7.15 -6.56
C SER A 259 8.65 -7.40 -5.17
N TRP A 260 9.40 -8.51 -5.04
CA TRP A 260 10.24 -8.83 -3.87
C TRP A 260 11.33 -7.76 -3.61
N THR A 261 11.58 -6.88 -4.58
CA THR A 261 12.60 -5.81 -4.50
C THR A 261 12.08 -4.52 -3.84
N LYS A 262 10.77 -4.33 -3.68
CA LYS A 262 10.18 -3.18 -2.96
C LYS A 262 10.16 -3.49 -1.45
N VAL A 263 11.30 -3.26 -0.79
CA VAL A 263 11.48 -3.42 0.66
C VAL A 263 11.59 -2.02 1.28
N ASN A 264 10.45 -1.44 1.64
CA ASN A 264 10.41 -0.23 2.44
C ASN A 264 10.01 -0.62 3.87
N PHE A 265 10.99 -0.69 4.77
CA PHE A 265 10.80 -1.08 6.17
C PHE A 265 9.96 -0.08 6.96
N ASP A 266 9.75 1.13 6.45
CA ASP A 266 8.93 2.16 7.08
C ASP A 266 7.49 2.16 6.54
N SER A 267 7.22 1.42 5.45
CA SER A 267 5.88 1.34 4.88
C SER A 267 4.95 0.45 5.71
N GLU A 268 3.75 0.94 5.98
CA GLU A 268 2.68 0.19 6.64
C GLU A 268 2.31 -1.06 5.83
N LEU A 269 2.45 -0.98 4.50
CA LEU A 269 2.20 -2.08 3.58
C LEU A 269 3.21 -3.22 3.76
N PHE A 270 4.49 -2.90 3.98
CA PHE A 270 5.52 -3.91 4.25
C PHE A 270 5.18 -4.66 5.55
N TRP A 271 4.90 -3.93 6.63
CA TRP A 271 4.58 -4.53 7.91
C TRP A 271 3.30 -5.34 7.86
N HIS A 272 2.25 -4.85 7.21
CA HIS A 272 1.00 -5.59 7.02
C HIS A 272 1.21 -6.92 6.27
N ARG A 273 2.00 -6.89 5.19
CA ARG A 273 2.29 -8.09 4.37
C ARG A 273 3.04 -9.14 5.18
N TRP A 274 4.11 -8.77 5.86
CA TRP A 274 4.95 -9.72 6.60
C TRP A 274 4.30 -10.19 7.88
N SER A 275 3.61 -9.31 8.61
CA SER A 275 2.87 -9.70 9.81
C SER A 275 1.74 -10.69 9.47
N ALA A 276 1.04 -10.51 8.35
CA ALA A 276 0.06 -11.47 7.85
C ALA A 276 0.68 -12.83 7.49
N ILE A 277 1.83 -12.86 6.79
CA ILE A 277 2.55 -14.11 6.48
C ILE A 277 2.95 -14.85 7.76
N ILE A 278 3.48 -14.13 8.75
CA ILE A 278 3.85 -14.72 10.05
C ILE A 278 2.63 -15.33 10.73
N VAL A 279 1.48 -14.64 10.75
CA VAL A 279 0.22 -15.17 11.29
C VAL A 279 -0.21 -16.45 10.57
N THR A 280 -0.14 -16.49 9.23
CA THR A 280 -0.50 -17.66 8.43
C THR A 280 0.42 -18.85 8.71
N VAL A 281 1.73 -18.63 8.82
CA VAL A 281 2.71 -19.69 9.14
C VAL A 281 2.50 -20.21 10.56
N LEU A 282 2.42 -19.32 11.56
CA LEU A 282 2.24 -19.72 12.96
C LEU A 282 0.91 -20.44 13.19
N SER A 283 -0.18 -19.94 12.63
CA SER A 283 -1.49 -20.61 12.74
C SER A 283 -1.49 -21.99 12.08
N SER A 284 -0.80 -22.15 10.95
CA SER A 284 -0.62 -23.45 10.29
C SER A 284 0.20 -24.43 11.15
N ILE A 285 1.28 -23.97 11.79
CA ILE A 285 2.07 -24.77 12.72
C ILE A 285 1.21 -25.23 13.90
N PHE A 286 0.47 -24.31 14.54
CA PHE A 286 -0.40 -24.67 15.66
C PHE A 286 -1.55 -25.57 15.24
N ALA A 287 -2.11 -25.41 14.04
CA ALA A 287 -3.09 -26.32 13.47
C ALA A 287 -2.54 -27.74 13.32
N ILE A 288 -1.30 -27.88 12.83
CA ILE A 288 -0.62 -29.18 12.74
C ILE A 288 -0.40 -29.78 14.12
N LEU A 289 0.09 -29.00 15.09
CA LEU A 289 0.27 -29.45 16.48
C LEU A 289 -1.05 -29.90 17.12
N ALA A 290 -2.16 -29.22 16.80
CA ALA A 290 -3.49 -29.60 17.25
C ALA A 290 -3.94 -30.94 16.63
N LEU A 291 -3.68 -31.17 15.35
CA LEU A 291 -3.94 -32.47 14.71
C LEU A 291 -3.04 -33.58 15.28
N MET A 292 -1.78 -33.28 15.58
CA MET A 292 -0.87 -34.21 16.26
C MET A 292 -1.37 -34.56 17.66
N SER A 293 -1.95 -33.59 18.40
CA SER A 293 -2.50 -33.88 19.74
C SER A 293 -3.65 -34.88 19.68
N LEU A 294 -4.49 -34.83 18.63
CA LEU A 294 -5.59 -35.79 18.44
C LEU A 294 -5.10 -37.20 18.09
N ARG A 295 -3.94 -37.32 17.42
CA ARG A 295 -3.34 -38.61 17.02
C ARG A 295 -2.43 -39.23 18.09
N SER A 296 -1.99 -38.44 19.07
CA SER A 296 -1.10 -38.93 20.13
C SER A 296 -1.82 -39.93 21.02
N ASP A 297 -1.33 -41.17 21.07
CA ASP A 297 -1.81 -42.22 22.00
C ASP A 297 -1.36 -41.98 23.44
N ASP A 298 -0.20 -41.33 23.63
CA ASP A 298 0.28 -40.95 24.95
C ASP A 298 -0.54 -39.78 25.53
N ALA A 299 -1.10 -39.99 26.72
CA ALA A 299 -1.90 -39.00 27.43
C ALA A 299 -1.09 -37.78 27.88
N ALA A 300 0.18 -37.98 28.28
CA ALA A 300 1.03 -36.87 28.71
C ALA A 300 1.44 -36.00 27.52
N GLY A 301 1.85 -36.62 26.41
CA GLY A 301 2.12 -35.95 25.13
C GLY A 301 0.91 -35.20 24.59
N ARG A 302 -0.28 -35.82 24.61
CA ARG A 302 -1.54 -35.19 24.20
C ARG A 302 -1.84 -33.93 24.99
N GLN A 303 -1.71 -33.97 26.32
CA GLN A 303 -1.97 -32.80 27.17
C GLN A 303 -0.97 -31.66 26.89
N ARG A 304 0.32 -31.99 26.71
CA ARG A 304 1.36 -31.01 26.39
C ARG A 304 1.09 -30.32 25.06
N LEU A 305 0.86 -31.09 23.99
CA LEU A 305 0.51 -30.54 22.67
C LEU A 305 -0.76 -29.69 22.74
N THR A 306 -1.76 -30.14 23.50
CA THR A 306 -3.01 -29.40 23.72
C THR A 306 -2.78 -28.04 24.34
N ASN A 307 -1.94 -27.96 25.36
CA ASN A 307 -1.60 -26.69 25.98
C ASN A 307 -0.82 -25.78 25.02
N VAL A 308 0.12 -26.34 24.26
CA VAL A 308 0.95 -25.59 23.30
C VAL A 308 0.10 -24.92 22.22
N TRP A 309 -0.77 -25.67 21.53
CA TRP A 309 -1.58 -25.06 20.46
C TRP A 309 -2.64 -24.10 20.99
N LYS A 310 -3.15 -24.28 22.22
CA LYS A 310 -4.07 -23.33 22.86
C LYS A 310 -3.40 -22.01 23.21
N ILE A 311 -2.20 -22.07 23.79
CA ILE A 311 -1.40 -20.86 24.04
C ILE A 311 -1.03 -20.21 22.70
N GLY A 312 -0.63 -21.01 21.71
CA GLY A 312 -0.36 -20.54 20.36
C GLY A 312 -1.56 -19.82 19.71
N LEU A 313 -2.77 -20.35 19.90
CA LEU A 313 -3.99 -19.70 19.42
C LEU A 313 -4.26 -18.35 20.09
N LEU A 314 -3.97 -18.19 21.38
CA LEU A 314 -4.07 -16.89 22.06
C LEU A 314 -3.07 -15.88 21.48
N VAL A 315 -1.84 -16.32 21.18
CA VAL A 315 -0.83 -15.49 20.54
C VAL A 315 -1.28 -15.07 19.14
N VAL A 316 -1.74 -16.03 18.32
CA VAL A 316 -2.27 -15.76 16.97
C VAL A 316 -3.47 -14.81 17.01
N ALA A 317 -4.37 -14.96 17.99
CA ALA A 317 -5.52 -14.07 18.18
C ALA A 317 -5.08 -12.63 18.51
N GLY A 318 -4.04 -12.44 19.34
CA GLY A 318 -3.47 -11.12 19.58
C GLY A 318 -2.80 -10.53 18.34
N MET A 319 -1.99 -11.32 17.65
CA MET A 319 -1.30 -10.90 16.43
C MET A 319 -2.27 -10.49 15.34
N VAL A 320 -3.32 -11.27 15.07
CA VAL A 320 -4.31 -10.95 14.02
C VAL A 320 -5.06 -9.64 14.32
N GLY A 321 -5.26 -9.31 15.60
CA GLY A 321 -5.79 -8.00 16.00
C GLY A 321 -4.85 -6.85 15.61
N ALA A 322 -3.54 -7.01 15.83
CA ALA A 322 -2.53 -6.03 15.42
C ALA A 322 -2.42 -5.91 13.88
N VAL A 323 -2.44 -7.03 13.15
CA VAL A 323 -2.45 -7.01 11.67
C VAL A 323 -3.72 -6.35 11.14
N GLY A 324 -4.86 -6.61 11.78
CA GLY A 324 -6.14 -5.97 11.46
C GLY A 324 -6.11 -4.45 11.67
N HIS A 325 -5.48 -3.97 12.74
CA HIS A 325 -5.24 -2.54 12.97
C HIS A 325 -4.41 -1.92 11.84
N GLN A 326 -3.28 -2.54 11.49
CA GLN A 326 -2.43 -2.10 10.37
C GLN A 326 -3.20 -2.07 9.04
N GLY A 327 -4.07 -3.06 8.80
CA GLY A 327 -4.95 -3.08 7.63
C GLY A 327 -5.97 -1.94 7.61
N GLY A 328 -6.46 -1.53 8.78
CA GLY A 328 -7.30 -0.35 8.95
C GLY A 328 -6.56 0.95 8.62
N GLU A 329 -5.33 1.11 9.10
CA GLU A 329 -4.48 2.28 8.81
C GLU A 329 -4.15 2.39 7.32
N LEU A 330 -3.92 1.27 6.63
CA LEU A 330 -3.76 1.24 5.17
C LEU A 330 -5.00 1.72 4.41
N THR A 331 -6.18 1.59 5.00
CA THR A 331 -7.45 1.95 4.35
C THR A 331 -7.91 3.38 4.70
N TYR A 332 -7.70 3.79 5.95
CA TYR A 332 -8.26 5.03 6.51
C TYR A 332 -7.20 6.06 6.93
N GLY A 333 -5.92 5.74 6.82
CA GLY A 333 -4.78 6.57 7.24
C GLY A 333 -4.33 6.30 8.69
N LYS A 334 -3.07 6.64 8.98
CA LYS A 334 -2.42 6.47 10.30
C LYS A 334 -3.12 7.22 11.43
N ASP A 335 -3.76 8.34 11.11
CA ASP A 335 -4.41 9.19 12.10
C ASP A 335 -5.81 8.72 12.48
N PHE A 336 -6.34 7.68 11.82
CA PHE A 336 -7.70 7.20 12.04
C PHE A 336 -7.96 6.76 13.48
N TYR A 337 -7.12 5.88 14.04
CA TYR A 337 -7.27 5.40 15.41
C TYR A 337 -6.85 6.43 16.47
N PRO A 338 -5.72 7.15 16.33
CA PRO A 338 -5.36 8.24 17.25
C PRO A 338 -6.46 9.31 17.36
N LYS A 339 -7.09 9.68 16.24
CA LYS A 339 -8.22 10.62 16.21
C LYS A 339 -9.45 10.06 16.90
N ALA A 340 -9.79 8.78 16.70
CA ALA A 340 -10.90 8.15 17.41
C ALA A 340 -10.66 8.13 18.94
N ILE A 341 -9.42 7.86 19.36
CA ILE A 341 -9.03 7.83 20.77
C ILE A 341 -9.05 9.23 21.38
N SER A 342 -8.58 10.26 20.67
CA SER A 342 -8.61 11.65 21.16
C SER A 342 -10.05 12.12 21.39
N ILE A 343 -10.96 11.80 20.46
CA ILE A 343 -12.40 12.05 20.60
C ILE A 343 -12.97 11.31 21.82
N LEU A 344 -12.63 10.03 22.00
CA LEU A 344 -13.08 9.23 23.14
C LEU A 344 -12.59 9.80 24.49
N LEU A 345 -11.36 10.32 24.52
CA LEU A 345 -10.74 10.90 25.71
C LEU A 345 -11.08 12.38 25.93
N GLY A 346 -11.87 13.00 25.03
CA GLY A 346 -12.21 14.42 25.08
C GLY A 346 -10.99 15.35 24.94
N GLN A 347 -9.92 14.86 24.32
CA GLN A 347 -8.72 15.65 24.05
C GLN A 347 -8.92 16.47 22.78
N PRO A 348 -8.49 17.74 22.74
CA PRO A 348 -8.50 18.51 21.50
C PRO A 348 -7.62 17.80 20.47
N TRP A 349 -8.20 17.44 19.32
CA TRP A 349 -7.42 16.98 18.18
C TRP A 349 -6.72 18.21 17.57
N PRO A 350 -5.39 18.17 17.37
CA PRO A 350 -4.71 19.29 16.74
C PRO A 350 -5.36 19.61 15.39
N PRO A 351 -5.54 20.90 15.03
CA PRO A 351 -5.93 21.24 13.66
C PRO A 351 -4.92 20.57 12.73
N GLU A 352 -5.41 19.94 11.65
CA GLU A 352 -4.64 19.17 10.67
C GLU A 352 -3.27 19.80 10.44
N SER A 353 -2.25 19.27 11.12
CA SER A 353 -0.94 19.89 11.13
C SER A 353 -0.27 19.55 9.81
N ALA A 354 0.17 20.59 9.11
CA ALA A 354 1.12 20.51 8.00
C ALA A 354 2.24 19.49 8.28
N PRO A 355 2.79 18.84 7.25
CA PRO A 355 3.75 17.75 7.41
C PRO A 355 4.89 18.12 8.36
N GLU A 356 5.19 17.17 9.24
CA GLU A 356 6.12 17.22 10.36
C GLU A 356 7.58 17.29 9.87
N THR A 357 7.99 18.43 9.31
CA THR A 357 9.38 18.75 8.93
C THR A 357 9.63 20.23 9.14
N ALA A 358 9.47 20.74 10.36
CA ALA A 358 9.82 22.13 10.66
C ALA A 358 10.11 22.36 12.14
N GLN A 359 10.81 21.44 12.83
CA GLN A 359 11.37 21.71 14.15
C GLN A 359 12.72 21.01 14.33
N GLU A 360 13.72 21.45 13.57
CA GLU A 360 15.10 21.42 14.06
C GLU A 360 15.69 22.84 13.98
N SER A 361 15.83 23.39 15.18
CA SER A 361 16.45 24.64 15.61
C SER A 361 17.42 25.35 14.65
N VAL A 362 17.12 26.62 14.35
CA VAL A 362 18.14 27.67 14.32
C VAL A 362 17.68 28.80 15.22
N SER A 363 18.23 28.82 16.44
CA SER A 363 18.26 30.00 17.29
C SER A 363 19.61 30.66 17.10
N GLU A 364 19.66 31.75 16.34
CA GLU A 364 20.80 32.68 16.39
C GLU A 364 20.25 34.06 16.75
N GLU A 365 20.56 34.49 17.97
CA GLU A 365 20.26 35.81 18.51
C GLU A 365 20.94 36.88 17.66
N VAL A 366 20.16 37.82 17.13
CA VAL A 366 20.69 39.06 16.56
C VAL A 366 20.98 40.01 17.72
N ASP A 367 22.26 40.13 18.07
CA ASP A 367 22.78 41.15 18.98
C ASP A 367 22.71 42.53 18.30
N ALA A 368 22.10 43.48 19.00
CA ALA A 368 21.95 44.86 18.60
C ALA A 368 22.84 45.75 19.49
N SER A 369 24.08 45.98 19.08
CA SER A 369 24.87 47.13 19.55
C SER A 369 26.07 47.42 18.63
N GLU A 370 26.45 48.71 18.57
CA GLU A 370 27.42 49.34 17.66
C GLU A 370 26.89 49.54 16.23
N ILE A 371 26.73 50.76 15.71
CA ILE A 371 27.77 51.78 15.56
C ILE A 371 27.17 53.18 15.75
N THR A 372 27.79 53.95 16.63
CA THR A 372 27.65 55.41 16.76
C THR A 372 28.56 56.14 15.78
N GLY A 373 28.03 57.18 15.14
CA GLY A 373 28.77 58.41 14.80
C GLY A 373 29.42 58.47 13.41
N ASP A 374 28.85 59.27 12.51
CA ASP A 374 29.44 60.59 12.24
C ASP A 374 28.46 61.51 11.49
N ALA A 375 28.49 62.79 11.87
CA ALA A 375 27.67 63.87 11.33
C ALA A 375 28.52 64.76 10.42
N ALA A 376 27.98 65.19 9.27
CA ALA A 376 27.97 66.59 8.80
C ALA A 376 27.49 66.74 7.34
N ALA A 377 26.46 67.61 7.17
CA ALA A 377 26.21 68.65 6.14
C ALA A 377 26.35 68.30 4.63
N THR A 378 25.47 68.66 3.68
CA THR A 378 24.77 69.93 3.36
C THR A 378 23.59 69.64 2.38
N ASP A 379 22.34 70.07 2.62
CA ASP A 379 21.64 71.31 2.16
C ASP A 379 20.83 71.22 0.82
N SER A 380 19.65 71.85 0.85
CA SER A 380 18.72 72.26 -0.24
C SER A 380 17.87 71.13 -0.91
N THR A 381 16.53 71.18 -1.11
CA THR A 381 15.55 72.28 -1.20
C THR A 381 14.10 71.76 -1.18
N ALA A 382 13.22 72.46 -0.43
CA ALA A 382 11.82 72.87 -0.70
C ALA A 382 10.78 71.94 -1.38
N GLN A 383 9.61 71.70 -0.74
CA GLN A 383 8.35 72.45 -0.92
C GLN A 383 7.16 71.83 -0.13
N THR A 384 6.34 72.70 0.48
CA THR A 384 5.14 72.42 1.30
C THR A 384 3.84 72.84 0.60
N ASN A 385 2.70 72.36 1.12
CA ASN A 385 1.32 72.98 1.21
C ASN A 385 0.19 72.08 0.64
N THR A 386 -0.69 71.46 1.47
CA THR A 386 -1.94 71.92 2.16
C THR A 386 -3.23 72.04 1.32
N SER A 387 -4.19 71.13 1.61
CA SER A 387 -5.62 71.31 2.03
C SER A 387 -6.69 72.03 1.17
N VAL A 388 -7.97 71.62 1.45
CA VAL A 388 -9.30 72.29 1.29
C VAL A 388 -10.12 71.80 0.06
N SER A 389 -11.43 71.41 0.04
CA SER A 389 -12.70 71.60 0.82
C SER A 389 -13.68 70.43 0.50
N HIS A 390 -14.48 69.86 1.42
CA HIS A 390 -15.86 70.22 1.86
C HIS A 390 -16.96 70.43 0.79
N VAL A 391 -17.93 69.50 0.67
CA VAL A 391 -19.38 69.76 0.43
C VAL A 391 -20.22 68.62 1.04
N ALA A 392 -21.13 68.97 1.95
CA ALA A 392 -22.21 68.12 2.45
C ALA A 392 -23.55 68.81 2.14
N ILE A 393 -24.54 68.08 1.62
CA ILE A 393 -25.95 68.51 1.57
C ILE A 393 -26.84 67.32 1.96
N HIS A 394 -27.55 67.47 3.07
CA HIS A 394 -28.65 66.63 3.53
C HIS A 394 -29.97 67.35 3.19
N PHE A 395 -30.96 66.65 2.62
CA PHE A 395 -32.33 67.15 2.46
C PHE A 395 -33.27 66.42 3.43
N LEU A 396 -34.04 67.22 4.16
CA LEU A 396 -35.01 66.85 5.18
C LEU A 396 -36.31 66.29 4.58
N SER A 397 -36.90 65.28 5.24
CA SER A 397 -38.31 64.89 5.11
C SER A 397 -39.11 65.50 6.27
N ILE A 398 -40.24 66.15 5.95
CA ILE A 398 -41.14 66.86 6.86
C ILE A 398 -42.54 66.22 6.84
N SER A 399 -43.15 66.23 8.04
CA SER A 399 -44.58 66.17 8.38
C SER A 399 -45.19 64.78 8.58
N SER A 400 -45.51 64.29 9.79
CA SER A 400 -46.37 64.79 10.90
C SER A 400 -47.89 64.63 10.67
N ARG A 401 -48.45 63.71 11.47
CA ARG A 401 -49.82 63.61 12.07
C ARG A 401 -51.01 63.26 11.15
N ALA A 402 -51.55 62.06 11.31
CA ALA A 402 -52.77 61.75 12.08
C ALA A 402 -52.98 60.22 12.11
#